data_AF-A0A831T3H4-F1
#
_entry.id   AF-A0A831T3H4-F1
#
_cell.length_a   1.000
_cell.length_b   1.000
_cell.length_c   1.000
_cell.angle_alpha   90.00
_cell.angle_beta   90.00
_cell.angle_gamma   90.00
#
_symmetry.space_group_name_H-M   'P 1'
#
loop_
_entity.id
_entity.type
_entity.pdbx_description
1 polymer ?
#
loop_
_entity_poly.entity_id
_entity_poly.type
_entity_poly.pdbx_seq_one_letter_code
_entity_poly.pdbx_strand_id
1 'polypeptide(L)'
;MLIDHLNKTKIGKYFRQKTILIFLMTVAVVGLLESPSRSTSKVNALKMREQQNNAPGVIDGAVSPQLIPDKVAYSLLFLSVAELANASPGQIARARAKIVKAHLDEADINAFLFTANEYVEKVKALSAQAAEIHRRNPSLNSNNPEWQRLLQLDKQKDQHLTSSIALLATRLSPLGMRKLQDYLQDAKRRMKMVPEK
;
A
#
# COMPACT_ATOMS: atom_id res chain seq x y z
N MET A 1 -9.72 28.90 33.46
CA MET A 1 -9.72 27.57 34.13
C MET A 1 -11.09 26.94 33.89
N LEU A 2 -11.29 26.21 32.79
CA LEU A 2 -12.51 25.44 32.54
C LEU A 2 -12.20 24.30 31.54
N ILE A 3 -11.77 23.19 32.13
CA ILE A 3 -12.06 21.78 31.83
C ILE A 3 -12.01 21.34 30.35
N ASP A 4 -10.89 20.67 30.05
CA ASP A 4 -10.73 19.58 29.10
C ASP A 4 -11.94 18.63 29.09
N HIS A 5 -12.67 18.59 27.97
CA HIS A 5 -13.58 17.49 27.68
C HIS A 5 -13.11 16.72 26.44
N LEU A 6 -12.39 15.65 26.76
CA LEU A 6 -12.01 14.49 25.95
C LEU A 6 -13.14 14.03 25.02
N ASN A 7 -13.07 14.43 23.74
CA ASN A 7 -13.80 13.73 22.69
C ASN A 7 -12.96 12.57 22.16
N LYS A 8 -12.86 11.49 22.95
CA LYS A 8 -12.42 10.16 22.47
C LYS A 8 -13.60 9.51 21.74
N THR A 9 -13.93 10.01 20.55
CA THR A 9 -14.88 9.34 19.67
C THR A 9 -14.18 8.17 19.00
N LYS A 10 -14.68 6.97 19.30
CA LYS A 10 -14.33 5.72 18.64
C LYS A 10 -14.41 5.89 17.11
N ILE A 11 -13.26 5.97 16.44
CA ILE A 11 -13.14 5.84 14.98
C ILE A 11 -13.36 4.36 14.64
N GLY A 12 -14.63 3.95 14.71
CA GLY A 12 -15.09 2.59 14.44
C GLY A 12 -15.41 2.40 12.96
N LYS A 13 -14.52 1.70 12.25
CA LYS A 13 -14.84 0.69 11.23
C LYS A 13 -15.86 1.05 10.13
N TYR A 14 -15.67 2.14 9.40
CA TYR A 14 -16.32 2.34 8.09
C TYR A 14 -15.30 2.61 6.99
N PHE A 15 -14.41 1.64 6.78
CA PHE A 15 -13.62 1.50 5.56
C PHE A 15 -13.87 0.10 5.01
N ARG A 16 -14.93 -0.04 4.20
CA ARG A 16 -15.21 -1.24 3.42
C ARG A 16 -15.64 -0.85 2.00
N GLN A 17 -14.68 -0.35 1.23
CA GLN A 17 -14.54 -0.80 -0.15
C GLN A 17 -13.53 -1.94 -0.16
N LYS A 18 -13.97 -3.08 -0.69
CA LYS A 18 -13.36 -4.40 -0.50
C LYS A 18 -12.14 -4.59 -1.40
N THR A 19 -11.01 -3.97 -1.08
CA THR A 19 -9.71 -4.55 -1.46
C THR A 19 -9.32 -5.50 -0.33
N ILE A 20 -9.77 -6.76 -0.42
CA ILE A 20 -9.31 -7.81 0.51
C ILE A 20 -7.90 -8.18 0.08
N LEU A 21 -6.91 -7.50 0.66
CA LEU A 21 -5.50 -7.84 0.52
C LEU A 21 -5.11 -8.74 1.70
N ILE A 22 -4.88 -10.02 1.43
CA ILE A 22 -4.43 -10.99 2.44
C ILE A 22 -2.91 -10.99 2.47
N PHE A 23 -2.33 -10.58 3.60
CA PHE A 23 -0.88 -10.65 3.86
C PHE A 23 -0.58 -11.89 4.69
N LEU A 24 -0.14 -12.98 4.05
CA LEU A 24 0.34 -14.17 4.75
C LEU A 24 1.81 -13.96 5.15
N MET A 25 2.04 -13.60 6.42
CA MET A 25 3.36 -13.61 7.05
C MET A 25 3.60 -14.99 7.64
N THR A 26 4.23 -15.88 6.88
CA THR A 26 4.64 -17.21 7.37
C THR A 26 5.97 -17.09 8.10
N VAL A 27 5.96 -17.29 9.42
CA VAL A 27 7.18 -17.48 10.23
C VAL A 27 7.65 -18.91 10.00
N ALA A 28 8.76 -19.08 9.29
CA ALA A 28 9.40 -20.38 9.13
C ALA A 28 10.21 -20.71 10.39
N VAL A 29 9.72 -21.67 11.18
CA VAL A 29 10.52 -22.35 12.20
C VAL A 29 11.31 -23.44 11.50
N VAL A 30 12.63 -23.29 11.49
CA VAL A 30 13.57 -24.28 10.93
C VAL A 30 13.71 -25.42 11.92
N GLY A 31 13.10 -26.56 11.60
CA GLY A 31 13.37 -27.85 12.22
C GLY A 31 14.02 -28.77 11.19
N LEU A 32 15.30 -29.11 11.40
CA LEU A 32 16.01 -30.16 10.67
C LEU A 32 15.43 -31.52 11.06
N LEU A 33 14.95 -32.27 10.07
CA LEU A 33 14.91 -33.74 10.08
C LEU A 33 14.77 -34.22 8.63
N GLU A 34 15.83 -34.86 8.13
CA GLU A 34 15.88 -35.49 6.82
C GLU A 34 15.02 -36.76 6.80
N SER A 35 14.28 -36.97 5.72
CA SER A 35 13.76 -38.28 5.31
C SER A 35 13.59 -38.32 3.79
N PRO A 36 13.94 -39.43 3.12
CA PRO A 36 14.00 -39.50 1.67
C PRO A 36 12.70 -40.01 1.04
N SER A 37 12.51 -39.61 -0.23
CA SER A 37 11.82 -40.33 -1.30
C SER A 37 10.30 -40.16 -1.51
N ARG A 38 9.96 -40.04 -2.82
CA ARG A 38 8.66 -40.12 -3.52
C ARG A 38 7.71 -38.90 -3.48
N SER A 39 7.64 -38.19 -4.61
CA SER A 39 6.47 -38.21 -5.52
C SER A 39 6.46 -36.99 -6.45
N THR A 40 6.83 -37.19 -7.71
CA THR A 40 6.81 -36.18 -8.78
C THR A 40 5.38 -35.81 -9.25
N SER A 41 4.33 -36.39 -8.66
CA SER A 41 2.93 -36.10 -9.04
C SER A 41 2.31 -34.90 -8.32
N LYS A 42 2.88 -34.43 -7.19
CA LYS A 42 2.33 -33.27 -6.45
C LYS A 42 2.68 -31.91 -7.08
N VAL A 43 3.73 -31.83 -7.90
CA VAL A 43 4.20 -30.55 -8.48
C VAL A 43 3.23 -30.03 -9.55
N ASN A 44 2.60 -30.91 -10.33
CA ASN A 44 1.62 -30.51 -11.35
C ASN A 44 0.25 -30.17 -10.76
N ALA A 45 -0.16 -30.82 -9.67
CA ALA A 45 -1.42 -30.53 -8.99
C ALA A 45 -1.41 -29.17 -8.25
N LEU A 46 -0.26 -28.73 -7.74
CA LEU A 46 -0.11 -27.40 -7.15
C LEU A 46 -0.13 -26.29 -8.22
N LYS A 47 0.51 -26.53 -9.38
CA LYS A 47 0.51 -25.59 -10.51
C LYS A 47 -0.89 -25.36 -11.09
N MET A 48 -1.73 -26.40 -11.16
CA MET A 48 -3.13 -26.26 -11.59
C MET A 48 -4.02 -25.58 -10.54
N ARG A 49 -3.75 -25.75 -9.23
CA ARG A 49 -4.51 -25.07 -8.17
C ARG A 49 -4.24 -23.57 -8.07
N GLU A 50 -3.04 -23.12 -8.43
CA GLU A 50 -2.71 -21.68 -8.45
C GLU A 50 -3.40 -20.91 -9.59
N GLN A 51 -3.64 -21.54 -10.74
CA GLN A 51 -4.37 -20.89 -11.85
C GLN A 51 -5.90 -20.83 -11.63
N GLN A 52 -6.45 -21.67 -10.75
CA GLN A 52 -7.90 -21.88 -10.65
C GLN A 52 -8.61 -21.03 -9.57
N ASN A 53 -7.87 -20.23 -8.78
CA ASN A 53 -8.43 -19.47 -7.64
C ASN A 53 -8.41 -17.95 -7.78
N ASN A 54 -7.94 -17.38 -8.89
CA ASN A 54 -8.05 -15.94 -9.10
C ASN A 54 -9.44 -15.65 -9.69
N ALA A 55 -10.26 -14.88 -8.96
CA ALA A 55 -11.57 -14.46 -9.44
C ALA A 55 -11.43 -13.75 -10.80
N PRO A 56 -12.40 -13.89 -11.73
CA PRO A 56 -12.33 -13.23 -13.03
C PRO A 56 -12.05 -11.73 -12.88
N GLY A 57 -11.02 -11.24 -13.57
CA GLY A 57 -10.60 -9.84 -13.53
C GLY A 57 -9.55 -9.47 -12.47
N VAL A 58 -9.09 -10.39 -11.61
CA VAL A 58 -7.99 -10.10 -10.67
C VAL A 58 -6.64 -10.20 -11.39
N ILE A 59 -5.83 -9.14 -11.30
CA ILE A 59 -4.41 -9.17 -11.69
C ILE A 59 -3.61 -9.69 -10.49
N ASP A 60 -2.94 -10.83 -10.67
CA ASP A 60 -2.05 -11.42 -9.67
C ASP A 60 -0.60 -11.04 -9.98
N GLY A 61 -0.01 -10.22 -9.13
CA GLY A 61 1.36 -9.75 -9.28
C GLY A 61 2.39 -10.85 -9.17
N ALA A 62 2.08 -11.98 -8.52
CA ALA A 62 2.99 -13.13 -8.48
C ALA A 62 3.21 -13.75 -9.87
N VAL A 63 2.21 -13.65 -10.75
CA VAL A 63 2.23 -14.17 -12.12
C VAL A 63 2.67 -13.10 -13.12
N SER A 64 2.09 -11.90 -13.01
CA SER A 64 2.27 -10.81 -13.97
C SER A 64 2.51 -9.46 -13.27
N PRO A 65 3.65 -9.28 -12.57
CA PRO A 65 3.91 -8.07 -11.79
C PRO A 65 3.89 -6.80 -12.65
N GLN A 66 4.31 -6.88 -13.92
CA GLN A 66 4.31 -5.76 -14.86
C GLN A 66 2.92 -5.20 -15.17
N LEU A 67 1.84 -5.97 -14.93
CA LEU A 67 0.46 -5.49 -15.11
C LEU A 67 -0.03 -4.63 -13.94
N ILE A 68 0.70 -4.62 -12.82
CA ILE A 68 0.40 -3.72 -11.70
C ILE A 68 1.05 -2.37 -12.00
N PRO A 69 0.28 -1.28 -12.08
CA PRO A 69 0.85 0.04 -12.33
C PRO A 69 1.79 0.46 -11.19
N ASP A 70 2.95 1.04 -11.52
CA ASP A 70 3.92 1.47 -10.51
C ASP A 70 3.33 2.48 -9.53
N LYS A 71 2.41 3.35 -9.98
CA LYS A 71 1.68 4.27 -9.10
C LYS A 71 0.94 3.54 -7.97
N VAL A 72 0.31 2.40 -8.25
CA VAL A 72 -0.39 1.59 -7.24
C VAL A 72 0.61 1.04 -6.23
N ALA A 73 1.75 0.53 -6.71
CA ALA A 73 2.79 0.01 -5.85
C ALA A 73 3.42 1.09 -4.96
N TYR A 74 3.70 2.28 -5.51
CA TYR A 74 4.20 3.43 -4.74
C TYR A 74 3.20 3.91 -3.69
N SER A 75 1.92 4.03 -4.05
CA SER A 75 0.87 4.45 -3.11
C SER A 75 0.80 3.50 -1.91
N LEU A 76 0.77 2.18 -2.16
CA LEU A 76 0.80 1.17 -1.11
C LEU A 76 2.07 1.22 -0.29
N LEU A 77 3.23 1.39 -0.93
CA LEU A 77 4.50 1.46 -0.23
C LEU A 77 4.55 2.68 0.70
N PHE A 78 4.20 3.88 0.21
CA PHE A 78 4.12 5.09 1.04
C PHE A 78 3.16 4.92 2.21
N LEU A 79 1.95 4.40 1.98
CA LEU A 79 0.98 4.12 3.04
C LEU A 79 1.51 3.11 4.07
N SER A 80 2.33 2.15 3.64
CA SER A 80 2.85 1.10 4.52
C SER A 80 3.99 1.57 5.42
N VAL A 81 4.74 2.61 5.03
CA VAL A 81 5.93 3.10 5.75
C VAL A 81 5.72 4.44 6.43
N ALA A 82 4.69 5.20 6.05
CA ALA A 82 4.43 6.50 6.64
C ALA A 82 4.04 6.37 8.12
N GLU A 83 4.45 7.34 8.91
CA GLU A 83 4.15 7.47 10.32
C GLU A 83 3.59 8.87 10.61
N LEU A 84 2.87 9.00 11.72
CA LEU A 84 2.32 10.29 12.14
C LEU A 84 3.44 11.28 12.53
N ALA A 85 3.18 12.58 12.41
CA ALA A 85 4.14 13.63 12.78
C ALA A 85 4.63 13.54 14.25
N ASN A 86 3.82 12.96 15.15
CA ASN A 86 4.14 12.73 16.55
C ASN A 86 4.48 11.26 16.87
N ALA A 87 4.96 10.51 15.87
CA ALA A 87 5.32 9.11 16.04
C ALA A 87 6.39 8.92 17.12
N SER A 88 6.19 7.92 17.97
CA SER A 88 7.18 7.50 18.96
C SER A 88 8.47 6.99 18.29
N PRO A 89 9.62 6.98 18.98
CA PRO A 89 10.85 6.40 18.45
C PRO A 89 10.69 4.96 17.95
N GLY A 90 9.88 4.15 18.64
CA GLY A 90 9.59 2.78 18.21
C GLY A 90 8.76 2.68 16.93
N GLN A 91 7.88 3.64 16.65
CA GLN A 91 7.14 3.72 15.38
C GLN A 91 8.08 4.08 14.23
N ILE A 92 8.91 5.10 14.43
CA ILE A 92 9.93 5.53 13.46
C ILE A 92 10.87 4.37 13.11
N ALA A 93 11.34 3.63 14.12
CA ALA A 93 12.19 2.46 13.92
C ALA A 93 11.50 1.35 13.11
N ARG A 94 10.21 1.08 13.33
CA ARG A 94 9.45 0.09 12.54
C ARG A 94 9.25 0.52 11.09
N ALA A 95 8.92 1.79 10.85
CA ALA A 95 8.82 2.34 9.50
C ALA A 95 10.14 2.20 8.74
N ARG A 96 11.24 2.55 9.41
CA ARG A 96 12.59 2.39 8.87
C ARG A 96 12.92 0.93 8.57
N ALA A 97 12.62 0.00 9.49
CA ALA A 97 12.86 -1.44 9.27
C ALA A 97 12.12 -2.00 8.04
N LYS A 98 10.97 -1.44 7.66
CA LYS A 98 10.25 -1.85 6.45
C LYS A 98 10.98 -1.46 5.16
N ILE A 99 11.65 -0.30 5.14
CA ILE A 99 12.33 0.21 3.94
C ILE A 99 13.80 -0.21 3.85
N VAL A 100 14.43 -0.62 4.96
CA VAL A 100 15.81 -1.16 4.95
C VAL A 100 15.97 -2.35 3.98
N LYS A 101 14.91 -3.12 3.73
CA LYS A 101 14.88 -4.21 2.73
C LYS A 101 15.08 -3.74 1.29
N ALA A 102 14.91 -2.45 1.00
CA ALA A 102 15.24 -1.84 -0.28
C ALA A 102 16.75 -1.56 -0.42
N HIS A 103 17.57 -1.86 0.60
CA HIS A 103 19.02 -1.64 0.60
C HIS A 103 19.47 -0.20 0.31
N LEU A 104 18.58 0.77 0.55
CA LEU A 104 18.87 2.19 0.50
C LEU A 104 19.91 2.56 1.57
N ASP A 105 20.72 3.58 1.30
CA ASP A 105 21.57 4.15 2.33
C ASP A 105 20.76 5.03 3.29
N GLU A 106 21.41 5.51 4.35
CA GLU A 106 20.74 6.26 5.39
C GLU A 106 20.12 7.57 4.91
N ALA A 107 20.79 8.29 4.01
CA ALA A 107 20.29 9.55 3.48
C ALA A 107 19.05 9.30 2.60
N ASP A 108 19.11 8.30 1.73
CA ASP A 108 18.01 7.90 0.85
C ASP A 108 16.81 7.35 1.64
N ILE A 109 17.05 6.60 2.72
CA ILE A 109 15.98 6.16 3.64
C ILE A 109 15.25 7.36 4.24
N ASN A 110 15.99 8.35 4.75
CA ASN A 110 15.40 9.53 5.36
C ASN A 110 14.63 10.37 4.33
N ALA A 111 15.18 10.56 3.13
CA ALA A 111 14.50 11.23 2.02
C ALA A 111 13.21 10.51 1.60
N PHE A 112 13.25 9.17 1.55
CA PHE A 112 12.09 8.34 1.24
C PHE A 112 10.99 8.46 2.29
N LEU A 113 11.33 8.29 3.58
CA LEU A 113 10.37 8.37 4.68
C LEU A 113 9.75 9.77 4.78
N PHE A 114 10.55 10.81 4.61
CA PHE A 114 10.04 12.19 4.56
C PHE A 114 9.01 12.38 3.44
N THR A 115 9.33 11.94 2.22
CA THR A 115 8.42 12.05 1.08
C THR A 115 7.14 11.22 1.25
N ALA A 116 7.25 10.02 1.84
CA ALA A 116 6.09 9.18 2.15
C ALA A 116 5.15 9.85 3.16
N ASN A 117 5.70 10.44 4.23
CA ASN A 117 4.91 11.17 5.22
C ASN A 117 4.20 12.39 4.62
N GLU A 118 4.89 13.18 3.78
CA GLU A 118 4.27 14.31 3.07
C GLU A 118 3.11 13.88 2.18
N TYR A 119 3.25 12.76 1.46
CA TYR A 119 2.18 12.20 0.64
C TYR A 119 0.97 11.78 1.48
N VAL A 120 1.21 11.02 2.55
CA VAL A 120 0.12 10.47 3.37
C VAL A 120 -0.65 11.57 4.09
N GLU A 121 0.00 12.62 4.59
CA GLU A 121 -0.71 13.75 5.20
C GLU A 121 -1.63 14.47 4.19
N LYS A 122 -1.18 14.68 2.95
CA LYS A 122 -2.03 15.26 1.89
C LYS A 122 -3.22 14.36 1.54
N VAL A 123 -2.98 13.07 1.35
CA VAL A 123 -4.05 12.11 0.99
C VAL A 123 -5.04 11.91 2.12
N LYS A 124 -4.60 12.00 3.39
CA LYS A 124 -5.48 11.90 4.55
C LYS A 124 -6.54 13.00 4.57
N ALA A 125 -6.17 14.24 4.27
CA ALA A 125 -7.12 15.36 4.19
C ALA A 125 -8.16 15.16 3.07
N LEU A 126 -7.73 14.69 1.89
CA LEU A 126 -8.63 14.40 0.77
C LEU A 126 -9.55 13.21 1.07
N SER A 127 -9.01 12.17 1.71
CA SER A 127 -9.77 10.98 2.12
C SER A 127 -10.82 11.32 3.17
N ALA A 128 -10.53 12.24 4.09
CA ALA A 128 -11.50 12.74 5.05
C ALA A 128 -12.65 13.48 4.38
N GLN A 129 -12.38 14.31 3.35
CA GLN A 129 -13.43 14.97 2.56
C GLN A 129 -14.29 13.96 1.81
N ALA A 130 -13.69 12.95 1.17
CA ALA A 130 -14.42 11.90 0.48
C ALA A 130 -15.30 11.09 1.44
N ALA A 131 -14.78 10.72 2.61
CA ALA A 131 -15.54 10.02 3.64
C ALA A 131 -16.73 10.84 4.14
N GLU A 132 -16.56 12.15 4.31
CA GLU A 132 -17.64 13.05 4.69
C GLU A 132 -18.74 13.14 3.62
N ILE A 133 -18.37 13.20 2.34
CA ILE A 133 -19.34 13.15 1.23
C ILE A 133 -20.15 11.85 1.26
N HIS A 134 -19.48 10.70 1.42
CA HIS A 134 -20.15 9.41 1.55
C HIS A 134 -21.08 9.35 2.78
N ARG A 135 -20.65 9.91 3.91
CA ARG A 135 -21.45 9.94 5.14
C ARG A 135 -22.75 10.73 4.96
N ARG A 136 -22.70 11.87 4.26
CA ARG A 136 -23.88 12.70 3.97
C ARG A 136 -24.76 12.14 2.84
N ASN A 137 -24.18 11.34 1.94
CA ASN A 137 -24.84 10.80 0.76
C ASN A 137 -24.72 9.26 0.72
N PRO A 138 -25.47 8.52 1.56
CA PRO A 138 -25.37 7.06 1.62
C PRO A 138 -25.76 6.35 0.31
N SER A 139 -26.61 6.97 -0.51
CA SER A 139 -27.06 6.46 -1.82
C SER A 139 -26.42 7.19 -2.99
N LEU A 140 -25.14 7.59 -2.85
CA LEU A 140 -24.41 8.32 -3.88
C LEU A 140 -24.31 7.50 -5.18
N ASN A 141 -24.62 8.13 -6.32
CA ASN A 141 -24.53 7.55 -7.65
C ASN A 141 -24.06 8.61 -8.67
N SER A 142 -23.83 8.22 -9.91
CA SER A 142 -23.28 9.07 -10.97
C SER A 142 -24.11 10.32 -11.31
N ASN A 143 -25.40 10.34 -10.96
CA ASN A 143 -26.30 11.47 -11.22
C ASN A 143 -26.28 12.52 -10.09
N ASN A 144 -25.65 12.23 -8.95
CA ASN A 144 -25.54 13.17 -7.84
C ASN A 144 -24.38 14.16 -8.12
N PRO A 145 -24.57 15.48 -7.95
CA PRO A 145 -23.48 16.46 -8.16
C PRO A 145 -22.25 16.21 -7.28
N GLU A 146 -22.42 15.65 -6.07
CA GLU A 146 -21.33 15.26 -5.18
C GLU A 146 -20.48 14.11 -5.72
N TRP A 147 -21.00 13.33 -6.69
CA TRP A 147 -20.22 12.29 -7.38
C TRP A 147 -19.04 12.91 -8.15
N GLN A 148 -19.28 14.02 -8.85
CA GLN A 148 -18.22 14.74 -9.55
C GLN A 148 -17.17 15.25 -8.57
N ARG A 149 -17.58 15.63 -7.35
CA ARG A 149 -16.66 16.04 -6.30
C ARG A 149 -15.76 14.89 -5.84
N LEU A 150 -16.29 13.67 -5.71
CA LEU A 150 -15.46 12.49 -5.41
C LEU A 150 -14.44 12.20 -6.51
N LEU A 151 -14.84 12.26 -7.78
CA LEU A 151 -13.92 12.07 -8.91
C LEU A 151 -12.79 13.11 -8.91
N GLN A 152 -13.10 14.36 -8.57
CA GLN A 152 -12.09 15.41 -8.41
C GLN A 152 -11.13 15.13 -7.26
N LEU A 153 -11.64 14.69 -6.10
CA LEU A 153 -10.79 14.34 -4.95
C LEU A 153 -9.87 13.16 -5.28
N ASP A 154 -10.35 12.17 -6.03
CA ASP A 154 -9.52 11.05 -6.45
C ASP A 154 -8.44 11.47 -7.45
N LYS A 155 -8.79 12.31 -8.44
CA LYS A 155 -7.82 12.93 -9.33
C LYS A 155 -6.75 13.73 -8.58
N GLN A 156 -7.13 14.45 -7.52
CA GLN A 156 -6.17 15.18 -6.67
C GLN A 156 -5.22 14.23 -5.92
N LYS A 157 -5.72 13.09 -5.43
CA LYS A 157 -4.86 12.06 -4.80
C LYS A 157 -3.84 11.51 -5.80
N ASP A 158 -4.27 11.22 -7.03
CA ASP A 158 -3.40 10.74 -8.11
C ASP A 158 -2.36 11.78 -8.54
N GLN A 159 -2.74 13.06 -8.58
CA GLN A 159 -1.81 14.16 -8.83
C GLN A 159 -0.76 14.27 -7.72
N HIS A 160 -1.17 14.23 -6.46
CA HIS A 160 -0.23 14.27 -5.34
C HIS A 160 0.72 13.07 -5.32
N LEU A 161 0.23 11.87 -5.64
CA LEU A 161 1.07 10.69 -5.79
C LEU A 161 2.13 10.89 -6.87
N THR A 162 1.71 11.37 -8.04
CA THR A 162 2.62 11.64 -9.18
C THR A 162 3.68 12.68 -8.81
N SER A 163 3.27 13.78 -8.17
CA SER A 163 4.21 14.81 -7.70
C SER A 163 5.17 14.26 -6.63
N SER A 164 4.70 13.43 -5.71
CA SER A 164 5.54 12.80 -4.69
C SER A 164 6.57 11.85 -5.30
N ILE A 165 6.20 11.07 -6.32
CA ILE A 165 7.13 10.18 -7.05
C ILE A 165 8.19 11.02 -7.78
N ALA A 166 7.78 12.10 -8.46
CA ALA A 166 8.71 12.99 -9.15
C ALA A 166 9.70 13.66 -8.16
N LEU A 167 9.19 14.15 -7.03
CA LEU A 167 10.00 14.75 -5.97
C LEU A 167 10.96 13.73 -5.36
N LEU A 168 10.52 12.49 -5.16
CA LEU A 168 11.35 11.40 -4.68
C LEU A 168 12.56 11.17 -5.60
N ALA A 169 12.34 11.14 -6.92
CA ALA A 169 13.41 10.96 -7.89
C ALA A 169 14.47 12.08 -7.85
N THR A 170 14.11 13.29 -7.40
CA THR A 170 15.05 14.40 -7.20
C THR A 170 15.76 14.39 -5.84
N ARG A 171 15.21 13.66 -4.85
CA ARG A 171 15.74 13.61 -3.48
C ARG A 171 16.64 12.39 -3.24
N LEU A 172 16.41 11.30 -3.96
CA LEU A 172 17.23 10.10 -3.86
C LEU A 172 18.48 10.25 -4.71
N SER A 173 19.56 9.60 -4.25
CA SER A 173 20.71 9.35 -5.11
C SER A 173 20.30 8.51 -6.33
N PRO A 174 21.01 8.60 -7.48
CA PRO A 174 20.72 7.75 -8.64
C PRO A 174 20.76 6.24 -8.31
N LEU A 175 21.70 5.84 -7.43
CA LEU A 175 21.81 4.47 -6.97
C LEU A 175 20.62 4.08 -6.06
N GLY A 176 20.22 4.97 -5.15
CA GLY A 176 19.04 4.79 -4.30
C GLY A 176 17.77 4.64 -5.11
N MET A 177 17.59 5.45 -6.15
CA MET A 177 16.43 5.36 -7.03
C MET A 177 16.37 4.00 -7.76
N ARG A 178 17.51 3.49 -8.27
CA ARG A 178 17.57 2.15 -8.88
C ARG A 178 17.20 1.06 -7.88
N LYS A 179 17.79 1.07 -6.68
CA LYS A 179 17.49 0.10 -5.62
C LYS A 179 16.02 0.13 -5.20
N LEU A 180 15.43 1.33 -5.12
CA LEU A 180 14.01 1.50 -4.82
C LEU A 180 13.14 0.91 -5.94
N GLN A 181 13.50 1.10 -7.21
CA GLN A 181 12.79 0.50 -8.35
C GLN A 181 12.85 -1.03 -8.30
N ASP A 182 14.01 -1.61 -8.01
CA ASP A 182 14.17 -3.06 -7.85
C ASP A 182 13.26 -3.58 -6.72
N TYR A 183 13.30 -2.91 -5.57
CA TYR A 183 12.43 -3.23 -4.43
C TYR A 183 10.93 -3.09 -4.77
N LEU A 184 10.56 -2.11 -5.59
CA LEU A 184 9.18 -1.92 -6.04
C LEU A 184 8.71 -3.07 -6.92
N GLN A 185 9.55 -3.59 -7.82
CA GLN A 185 9.21 -4.77 -8.62
C GLN A 185 8.99 -6.00 -7.74
N ASP A 186 9.81 -6.19 -6.71
CA ASP A 186 9.60 -7.25 -5.73
C ASP A 186 8.32 -7.05 -4.92
N ALA A 187 7.97 -5.80 -4.58
CA ALA A 187 6.71 -5.49 -3.92
C ALA A 187 5.51 -5.84 -4.82
N LYS A 188 5.58 -5.50 -6.12
CA LYS A 188 4.53 -5.83 -7.10
C LYS A 188 4.27 -7.33 -7.21
N ARG A 189 5.31 -8.17 -7.09
CA ARG A 189 5.16 -9.63 -7.05
C ARG A 189 4.30 -10.16 -5.90
N ARG A 190 4.07 -9.35 -4.87
CA ARG A 190 3.28 -9.71 -3.68
C ARG A 190 1.91 -9.02 -3.65
N MET A 191 1.52 -8.35 -4.73
CA MET A 191 0.28 -7.59 -4.82
C MET A 191 -0.76 -8.33 -5.66
N LYS A 192 -2.03 -8.15 -5.32
CA LYS A 192 -3.17 -8.49 -6.16
C LYS A 192 -4.04 -7.27 -6.31
N MET A 193 -4.50 -6.98 -7.52
CA MET A 193 -5.39 -5.85 -7.77
C MET A 193 -6.62 -6.28 -8.57
N VAL A 194 -7.73 -5.62 -8.28
CA VAL A 194 -8.94 -5.69 -9.10
C VAL A 194 -9.00 -4.36 -9.86
N PRO A 195 -8.93 -4.36 -11.19
CA PRO A 195 -9.11 -3.14 -11.97
C PRO A 195 -10.48 -2.52 -11.70
N GLU A 196 -10.53 -1.19 -11.66
CA GLU A 196 -11.80 -0.48 -11.70
C GLU A 196 -12.47 -0.72 -13.06
N LYS A 197 -13.79 -0.92 -13.04
CA LYS A 197 -14.61 -1.14 -14.24
C LYS A 197 -15.07 0.18 -14.84
#